data_AF-A0A0K9Q620-F1
#
_entry.id   AF-A0A0K9Q620-F1
#
_cell.length_a   1.000
_cell.length_b   1.000
_cell.length_c   1.000
_cell.angle_alpha   90.00
_cell.angle_beta   90.00
_cell.angle_gamma   90.00
#
_symmetry.space_group_name_H-M   'P 1'
#
loop_
_entity.id
_entity.type
_entity.pdbx_description
1 polymer ?
#
loop_
_entity_poly.entity_id
_entity_poly.type
_entity_poly.pdbx_seq_one_letter_code
_entity_poly.pdbx_strand_id
1 'polypeptide(L)' 'VGSTRCRQLHSASVKYGIESVITVSNALIALYARSDSSDGIVFARDVFDKMLLKDELTWITIIIGYVRCGRWGCGFR' A
#
# COMPACT_ATOMS: atom_id res chain seq x y z
N VAL A 1 6.65 12.12 -8.36
CA VAL A 1 7.63 11.10 -8.85
C VAL A 1 7.47 9.72 -8.20
N GLY A 2 6.70 9.53 -7.11
CA GLY A 2 6.53 8.21 -6.46
C GLY A 2 5.65 7.17 -7.19
N SER A 3 4.74 7.60 -8.07
CA SER A 3 3.68 6.73 -8.64
C SER A 3 4.17 5.70 -9.69
N THR A 4 5.26 5.96 -10.41
CA THR A 4 5.76 5.07 -11.48
C THR A 4 6.52 3.85 -10.95
N ARG A 5 7.29 3.99 -9.86
CA ARG A 5 8.02 2.85 -9.26
C ARG A 5 7.08 1.84 -8.62
N CYS A 6 6.00 2.28 -7.96
CA CYS A 6 5.02 1.37 -7.37
C CYS A 6 4.39 0.46 -8.43
N ARG A 7 4.00 1.02 -9.59
CA ARG A 7 3.43 0.26 -10.70
C ARG A 7 4.43 -0.71 -11.34
N GLN A 8 5.69 -0.30 -11.48
CA GLN A 8 6.73 -1.18 -12.02
C GLN A 8 7.05 -2.34 -11.07
N LEU A 9 7.13 -2.06 -9.76
CA LEU A 9 7.31 -3.09 -8.73
C LEU A 9 6.11 -4.03 -8.68
N HIS A 10 4.89 -3.50 -8.70
CA HIS A 10 3.67 -4.32 -8.74
C HIS A 10 3.63 -5.19 -10.01
N SER A 11 3.91 -4.63 -11.18
CA SER A 11 3.98 -5.39 -12.44
C SER A 11 5.09 -6.47 -12.40
N ALA A 12 6.24 -6.17 -11.79
CA ALA A 12 7.29 -7.15 -11.59
C ALA A 12 6.85 -8.25 -10.60
N SER A 13 6.24 -7.91 -9.47
CA SER A 13 5.74 -8.87 -8.48
C SER A 13 4.70 -9.82 -9.06
N VAL A 14 3.79 -9.31 -9.90
CA VAL A 14 2.83 -10.12 -10.67
C VAL A 14 3.57 -11.02 -11.68
N LYS A 15 4.51 -10.45 -12.45
CA LYS A 15 5.27 -11.18 -13.47
C LYS A 15 6.10 -12.34 -12.90
N TYR A 16 6.64 -12.17 -11.71
CA TYR A 16 7.46 -13.18 -11.03
C TYR A 16 6.67 -14.05 -10.04
N GLY A 17 5.35 -13.85 -9.90
CA GLY A 17 4.49 -14.62 -8.99
C GLY A 17 4.81 -14.44 -7.49
N ILE A 18 5.58 -13.39 -7.15
CA ILE A 18 6.06 -13.12 -5.77
C ILE A 18 5.03 -12.37 -4.92
N GLU A 19 3.87 -12.04 -5.48
CA GLU A 19 2.75 -11.39 -4.76
C GLU A 19 2.23 -12.24 -3.59
N SER A 20 2.46 -13.55 -3.59
CA SER A 20 2.12 -14.44 -2.47
C SER A 20 3.06 -14.30 -1.25
N VAL A 21 4.17 -13.55 -1.37
CA VAL A 21 5.11 -13.36 -0.28
C VAL A 21 4.67 -12.17 0.56
N ILE A 22 4.31 -12.44 1.83
CA ILE A 22 3.85 -11.45 2.82
C ILE A 22 4.76 -10.22 2.84
N THR A 23 6.08 -10.41 2.76
CA THR A 23 7.09 -9.33 2.72
C THR A 23 6.93 -8.41 1.51
N VAL A 24 6.63 -8.95 0.32
CA VAL A 24 6.48 -8.17 -0.92
C VAL A 24 5.17 -7.38 -0.88
N SER A 25 4.10 -8.00 -0.42
CA SER A 25 2.79 -7.35 -0.28
C SER A 25 2.81 -6.25 0.78
N ASN A 26 3.49 -6.47 1.91
CA ASN A 26 3.75 -5.44 2.91
C ASN A 26 4.55 -4.26 2.36
N ALA A 27 5.60 -4.54 1.58
CA ALA A 27 6.39 -3.50 0.94
C ALA A 27 5.56 -2.68 -0.07
N LEU A 28 4.69 -3.35 -0.83
CA LEU A 28 3.75 -2.70 -1.76
C LEU A 28 2.76 -1.80 -1.01
N ILE A 29 2.09 -2.31 0.04
CA ILE A 29 1.15 -1.54 0.87
C ILE A 29 1.86 -0.31 1.46
N ALA A 30 3.08 -0.47 1.99
CA ALA A 30 3.86 0.64 2.52
C ALA A 30 4.23 1.68 1.44
N LEU A 31 4.58 1.24 0.23
CA LEU A 31 4.88 2.13 -0.90
C LEU A 31 3.64 2.90 -1.37
N TYR A 32 2.50 2.22 -1.45
CA TYR A 32 1.22 2.84 -1.80
C TYR A 32 0.76 3.83 -0.71
N ALA A 33 0.88 3.47 0.56
CA ALA A 33 0.57 4.32 1.71
C ALA A 33 1.49 5.56 1.84
N ARG A 34 2.70 5.51 1.27
CA ARG A 34 3.63 6.66 1.22
C ARG A 34 3.40 7.58 0.04
N SER A 35 2.59 7.20 -0.94
CA SER A 35 2.30 8.08 -2.07
C SER A 35 1.35 9.21 -1.63
N ASP A 36 1.68 10.45 -1.97
CA ASP A 36 0.87 11.67 -1.69
C ASP A 36 -0.44 11.73 -2.51
N SER A 37 -0.75 10.67 -3.24
CA SER A 37 -1.97 10.57 -4.02
C SER A 37 -3.06 9.93 -3.16
N SER A 38 -4.22 10.57 -3.06
CA SER A 38 -5.43 10.02 -2.43
C SER A 38 -5.79 8.62 -2.96
N ASP A 39 -5.41 8.31 -4.20
CA ASP A 39 -5.66 7.00 -4.82
C ASP A 39 -4.71 5.91 -4.31
N GLY A 40 -3.58 6.28 -3.68
CA GLY A 40 -2.59 5.35 -3.15
C GLY A 40 -3.19 4.41 -2.10
N ILE A 41 -4.05 4.91 -1.22
CA ILE A 41 -4.68 4.08 -0.19
C ILE A 41 -5.65 3.05 -0.80
N VAL A 42 -6.28 3.36 -1.94
CA VAL A 42 -7.18 2.46 -2.64
C VAL A 42 -6.40 1.26 -3.18
N PHE A 43 -5.24 1.49 -3.79
CA PHE A 43 -4.35 0.41 -4.24
C PHE A 43 -3.75 -0.38 -3.07
N ALA A 44 -3.36 0.30 -1.98
CA ALA A 44 -2.89 -0.37 -0.78
C ALA A 44 -3.97 -1.31 -0.20
N ARG A 45 -5.23 -0.86 -0.22
CA ARG A 45 -6.38 -1.64 0.25
C ARG A 45 -6.69 -2.84 -0.65
N ASP A 46 -6.63 -2.66 -1.97
CA ASP A 46 -6.79 -3.76 -2.93
C ASP A 46 -5.75 -4.86 -2.72
N VAL A 47 -4.48 -4.49 -2.52
CA VAL A 47 -3.41 -5.46 -2.19
C VAL A 47 -3.65 -6.14 -0.84
N PHE A 48 -4.08 -5.38 0.17
CA PHE A 48 -4.40 -5.91 1.49
C PHE A 48 -5.55 -6.94 1.45
N ASP A 49 -6.61 -6.64 0.70
CA ASP A 49 -7.76 -7.54 0.59
C ASP A 49 -7.39 -8.83 -0.18
N LYS A 50 -6.47 -8.75 -1.14
CA LYS A 50 -5.92 -9.91 -1.88
C LYS A 50 -4.94 -10.77 -1.07
N MET A 51 -4.38 -10.28 0.04
CA MET A 51 -3.47 -11.07 0.88
C MET A 51 -4.22 -12.17 1.64
N LEU A 52 -3.89 -13.44 1.40
CA LEU A 52 -4.43 -14.59 2.13
C LEU A 52 -3.87 -14.70 3.56
N LEU A 53 -2.61 -14.31 3.76
CA LEU A 53 -1.92 -14.30 5.05
C LEU A 53 -1.49 -12.86 5.37
N LYS A 54 -1.85 -12.40 6.57
CA LYS A 54 -1.57 -11.05 7.06
C LYS A 54 -0.82 -11.16 8.37
N ASP A 55 0.28 -10.44 8.50
CA ASP A 55 1.06 -10.33 9.72
C ASP A 55 0.78 -9.00 10.44
N GLU A 56 1.32 -8.86 11.66
CA GLU A 56 1.17 -7.64 12.47
C GLU A 56 1.65 -6.39 11.72
N LEU A 57 2.72 -6.50 10.94
CA LEU A 57 3.21 -5.41 10.10
C LEU A 57 2.22 -5.03 9.00
N THR A 58 1.50 -5.99 8.40
CA THR A 58 0.47 -5.71 7.38
C THR A 58 -0.59 -4.76 7.96
N TRP A 59 -1.11 -5.08 9.14
CA TRP A 59 -2.14 -4.30 9.83
C TRP A 59 -1.64 -2.91 10.24
N ILE A 60 -0.43 -2.83 10.80
CA ILE A 60 0.18 -1.56 11.18
C ILE A 60 0.36 -0.66 9.95
N THR A 61 0.82 -1.23 8.83
CA THR A 61 1.11 -0.47 7.61
C THR A 61 -0.15 0.10 6.98
N ILE A 62 -1.25 -0.66 6.90
CA ILE A 62 -2.51 -0.15 6.33
C ILE A 62 -3.14 0.93 7.19
N ILE A 63 -3.09 0.81 8.52
CA ILE A 63 -3.59 1.83 9.47
C ILE A 63 -2.79 3.13 9.31
N ILE A 64 -1.46 3.05 9.25
CA ILE A 64 -0.61 4.23 9.00
C ILE A 64 -0.96 4.87 7.66
N GLY A 65 -1.22 4.08 6.61
CA GLY A 65 -1.70 4.56 5.32
C GLY A 65 -3.01 5.33 5.40
N TYR A 66 -4.00 4.80 6.13
CA TYR A 66 -5.28 5.48 6.34
C TYR A 66 -5.13 6.78 7.13
N VAL A 67 -4.30 6.80 8.19
CA VAL A 67 -4.02 8.02 8.97
C VAL A 67 -3.34 9.09 8.12
N ARG A 68 -2.44 8.68 7.21
CA ARG A 68 -1.77 9.59 6.28
C ARG A 68 -2.68 10.09 5.17
N CYS A 69 -3.61 9.25 4.68
CA CYS A 69 -4.60 9.67 3.69
C CYS A 69 -5.70 10.56 4.32
N GLY A 70 -6.06 10.30 5.57
CA GLY A 70 -7.06 11.08 6.33
C GLY A 70 -6.52 12.41 6.86
N ARG A 71 -5.19 12.59 6.94
CA ARG A 71 -4.57 13.89 7.15
C ARG A 71 -4.36 14.54 5.79
N TRP A 72 -5.20 15.53 5.46
CA TRP A 72 -4.97 16.72 4.58
C TRP A 72 -6.31 17.26 4.03
N GLY A 73 -7.45 16.65 4.37
CA GLY A 73 -8.79 17.20 4.09
C GLY A 73 -9.55 17.51 5.38
N CYS A 74 -9.42 18.76 5.85
CA CYS A 74 -10.29 19.43 6.83
C CYS A 74 -10.09 19.07 8.32
N GLY A 75 -9.84 20.09 9.17
CA GLY A 75 -10.26 20.04 10.57
C GLY A 75 -9.33 20.55 11.68
N PHE A 76 -8.52 21.59 11.48
CA PHE A 76 -8.17 22.51 12.58
C PHE A 76 -8.17 23.94 12.01
N ARG A 77 -9.36 24.54 11.97
CA ARG A 77 -9.54 25.99 11.94
C ARG A 77 -10.20 26.38 13.24
#